data_AF-A0A480RMD6-F1
#
_entry.id   AF-A0A480RMD6-F1
#
_cell.length_a   1.000
_cell.length_b   1.000
_cell.length_c   1.000
_cell.angle_alpha   90.00
_cell.angle_beta   90.00
_cell.angle_gamma   90.00
#
_symmetry.space_group_name_H-M   'P 1'
#
loop_
_entity.id
_entity.type
_entity.pdbx_description
1 polymer ?
#
loop_
_entity_poly.entity_id
_entity_poly.type
_entity_poly.pdbx_seq_one_letter_code
_entity_poly.pdbx_strand_id
1 'polypeptide(L)'
;MGREDAREGEGWGVTWRGTEDPVRFCGCCVLGAFYSEKLPSGAGRIVVLNTNLYYSKNEQTANMADPSQQFQWLDDVLSNASRAGEMVYIIGHVPPGFFEKTRNKAWFREDFNKEYLKLIHKHHRVIAGQFFGHQHLDSFRMFYDDAGAPISVMFLTPGVTPWKTTLAGVVNGANNPGIRMFEYDQSTLSLKDMVTYFLNLSQANEQGTPRWEPEYRLTEAYGVPDAGAGSMHAALGRIASNKDVLQRYYDYNSVSYEPQPCDEACRVEHVCALREVAFDAYAACLRDPGVAHAPCLALLLAALLGLRALLLRW
;
A
#
# COMPACT_ATOMS: atom_id res chain seq x y z
N MET A 1 20.56 -24.09 42.76
CA MET A 1 19.17 -23.57 42.91
C MET A 1 19.12 -22.26 42.13
N GLY A 2 18.38 -22.09 41.04
CA GLY A 2 17.61 -23.01 40.21
C GLY A 2 17.79 -22.59 38.75
N ARG A 3 17.75 -23.55 37.83
CA ARG A 3 17.54 -23.29 36.41
C ARG A 3 16.04 -23.09 36.23
N GLU A 4 15.63 -22.00 35.62
CA GLU A 4 14.31 -21.89 34.99
C GLU A 4 14.50 -22.21 33.51
N ASP A 5 13.93 -23.35 33.13
CA ASP A 5 13.81 -23.82 31.76
C ASP A 5 13.00 -22.82 30.93
N ALA A 6 13.60 -22.35 29.84
CA ALA A 6 12.86 -21.73 28.76
C ALA A 6 11.97 -22.81 28.10
N ARG A 7 10.65 -22.69 28.25
CA ARG A 7 9.72 -23.48 27.43
C ARG A 7 9.76 -22.96 26.00
N GLU A 8 10.49 -23.69 25.16
CA GLU A 8 10.26 -23.73 23.73
C GLU A 8 8.82 -24.22 23.46
N GLY A 9 8.08 -23.54 22.57
CA GLY A 9 6.93 -24.18 21.91
C GLY A 9 5.56 -23.50 21.96
N GLU A 10 5.45 -22.16 21.96
CA GLU A 10 4.18 -21.51 21.61
C GLU A 10 4.28 -20.88 20.20
N GLY A 11 3.68 -21.55 19.21
CA GLY A 11 3.57 -21.04 17.86
C GLY A 11 2.64 -19.82 17.80
N TRP A 12 2.91 -18.90 16.86
CA TRP A 12 2.18 -17.64 16.63
C TRP A 12 0.64 -17.75 16.59
N GLY A 13 0.08 -18.92 16.27
CA GLY A 13 -1.36 -19.17 16.30
C GLY A 13 -1.99 -19.18 17.70
N VAL A 14 -1.21 -19.25 18.79
CA VAL A 14 -1.72 -19.32 20.17
C VAL A 14 -2.05 -17.93 20.73
N THR A 15 -1.27 -16.91 20.41
CA THR A 15 -1.35 -15.57 21.02
C THR A 15 -2.58 -14.77 20.55
N TRP A 16 -3.11 -15.02 19.34
CA TRP A 16 -4.22 -14.26 18.75
C TRP A 16 -5.62 -14.84 19.03
N ARG A 17 -5.76 -15.89 19.85
CA ARG A 17 -7.04 -16.54 20.19
C ARG A 17 -8.02 -15.66 21.00
N GLY A 18 -7.64 -14.43 21.36
CA GLY A 18 -8.44 -13.51 22.16
C GLY A 18 -9.57 -12.78 21.41
N THR A 19 -9.77 -13.06 20.12
CA THR A 19 -10.91 -12.55 19.34
C THR A 19 -11.89 -13.69 19.09
N GLU A 20 -13.18 -13.46 19.38
CA GLU A 20 -14.23 -14.47 19.52
C GLU A 20 -14.48 -15.29 18.23
N ASP A 21 -13.77 -16.40 18.03
CA ASP A 21 -14.29 -17.68 17.51
C ASP A 21 -13.17 -18.76 17.42
N PRO A 22 -13.07 -19.71 18.39
CA PRO A 22 -11.99 -20.70 18.43
C PRO A 22 -11.96 -21.68 17.24
N VAL A 23 -13.07 -21.81 16.51
CA VAL A 23 -13.25 -22.88 15.51
C VAL A 23 -12.84 -22.43 14.09
N ARG A 24 -12.79 -21.12 13.79
CA ARG A 24 -12.36 -20.60 12.48
C ARG A 24 -10.88 -20.24 12.39
N PHE A 25 -10.24 -19.99 13.52
CA PHE A 25 -8.84 -19.56 13.60
C PHE A 25 -7.80 -20.64 13.21
N CYS A 26 -8.21 -21.88 12.90
CA CYS A 26 -7.31 -23.04 12.99
C CYS A 26 -6.95 -23.77 11.67
N GLY A 27 -7.32 -23.24 10.50
CA GLY A 27 -6.91 -23.84 9.20
C GLY A 27 -5.76 -23.10 8.52
N CYS A 28 -6.04 -21.88 8.02
CA CYS A 28 -5.10 -21.10 7.21
C CYS A 28 -4.02 -20.38 8.04
N CYS A 29 -4.37 -19.85 9.22
CA CYS A 29 -3.41 -19.22 10.14
C CYS A 29 -2.27 -20.16 10.54
N VAL A 30 -2.59 -21.45 10.74
CA VAL A 30 -1.64 -22.48 11.20
C VAL A 30 -0.67 -22.90 10.08
N LEU A 31 -1.04 -22.73 8.80
CA LEU A 31 -0.26 -23.19 7.65
C LEU A 31 0.56 -22.09 6.95
N GLY A 32 0.16 -20.82 7.05
CA GLY A 32 0.82 -19.74 6.32
C GLY A 32 0.76 -18.33 6.93
N ALA A 33 0.14 -18.17 8.11
CA ALA A 33 -0.06 -16.88 8.79
C ALA A 33 -0.87 -15.84 7.96
N PHE A 34 -1.79 -16.30 7.13
CA PHE A 34 -2.78 -15.47 6.43
C PHE A 34 -4.20 -16.03 6.64
N TYR A 35 -5.21 -15.16 6.61
CA TYR A 35 -6.60 -15.52 6.87
C TYR A 35 -7.57 -14.42 6.42
N SER A 36 -8.89 -14.70 6.47
CA SER A 36 -9.91 -13.68 6.24
C SER A 36 -11.01 -13.79 7.28
N GLU A 37 -11.49 -12.65 7.79
CA GLU A 37 -12.58 -12.58 8.75
C GLU A 37 -13.66 -11.62 8.30
N LYS A 38 -14.93 -11.95 8.59
CA LYS A 38 -16.04 -11.03 8.35
C LYS A 38 -16.00 -9.89 9.37
N LEU A 39 -16.33 -8.69 8.92
CA LEU A 39 -16.54 -7.58 9.84
C LEU A 39 -17.79 -7.84 10.68
N PRO A 40 -17.83 -7.41 11.96
CA PRO A 40 -19.02 -7.55 12.82
C PRO A 40 -20.29 -6.92 12.23
N SER A 41 -20.15 -5.88 11.40
CA SER A 41 -21.27 -5.25 10.69
C SER A 41 -21.91 -6.15 9.63
N GLY A 42 -21.24 -7.23 9.21
CA GLY A 42 -21.68 -8.14 8.14
C GLY A 42 -21.53 -7.59 6.72
N ALA A 43 -21.22 -6.30 6.55
CA ALA A 43 -21.15 -5.61 5.26
C ALA A 43 -19.91 -5.97 4.40
N GLY A 44 -18.94 -6.67 4.99
CA GLY A 44 -17.74 -7.06 4.27
C GLY A 44 -16.77 -7.86 5.13
N ARG A 45 -15.52 -7.92 4.69
CA ARG A 45 -14.46 -8.71 5.35
C ARG A 45 -13.11 -8.03 5.32
N ILE A 46 -12.25 -8.45 6.23
CA ILE A 46 -10.82 -8.16 6.20
C ILE A 46 -10.10 -9.40 5.70
N VAL A 47 -9.17 -9.21 4.77
CA VAL A 47 -8.21 -10.22 4.31
C VAL A 47 -6.84 -9.83 4.85
N VAL A 48 -6.25 -10.72 5.64
CA VAL A 48 -4.94 -10.54 6.27
C VAL A 48 -3.91 -11.40 5.54
N LEU A 49 -2.94 -10.75 4.90
CA LEU A 49 -1.91 -11.40 4.10
C LEU A 49 -0.59 -11.52 4.88
N ASN A 50 0.09 -12.65 4.68
CA ASN A 50 1.50 -12.82 5.01
C ASN A 50 2.36 -12.45 3.79
N THR A 51 2.57 -11.16 3.55
CA THR A 51 3.40 -10.70 2.44
C THR A 51 4.90 -10.81 2.68
N ASN A 52 5.32 -11.26 3.87
CA ASN A 52 6.72 -11.61 4.15
C ASN A 52 7.19 -12.81 3.32
N LEU A 53 6.25 -13.66 2.87
CA LEU A 53 6.52 -14.75 1.93
C LEU A 53 7.06 -14.22 0.59
N TYR A 54 6.71 -12.99 0.22
CA TYR A 54 7.10 -12.39 -1.05
C TYR A 54 8.39 -11.58 -0.98
N TYR A 55 8.91 -11.35 0.24
CA TYR A 55 10.07 -10.50 0.44
C TYR A 55 11.31 -11.11 -0.23
N SER A 56 12.02 -10.32 -1.04
CA SER A 56 13.23 -10.75 -1.76
C SER A 56 14.35 -11.30 -0.88
N LYS A 57 14.36 -10.96 0.42
CA LYS A 57 15.32 -11.49 1.41
C LYS A 57 14.86 -12.78 2.08
N ASN A 58 13.65 -13.26 1.79
CA ASN A 58 13.17 -14.54 2.28
C ASN A 58 13.66 -15.66 1.36
N GLU A 59 14.65 -16.42 1.81
CA GLU A 59 15.20 -17.55 1.04
C GLU A 59 14.30 -18.78 1.08
N GLN A 60 13.38 -18.88 2.05
CA GLN A 60 12.46 -20.02 2.17
C GLN A 60 11.47 -20.12 1.01
N THR A 61 11.25 -19.02 0.29
CA THR A 61 10.28 -18.93 -0.82
C THR A 61 10.95 -18.67 -2.17
N ALA A 62 12.28 -18.76 -2.26
CA ALA A 62 13.04 -18.28 -3.42
C ALA A 62 12.64 -18.89 -4.77
N ASN A 63 12.23 -20.16 -4.78
CA ASN A 63 11.87 -20.91 -5.98
C ASN A 63 10.39 -21.33 -6.01
N MET A 64 9.54 -20.67 -5.22
CA MET A 64 8.11 -20.97 -5.14
C MET A 64 7.33 -19.96 -5.97
N ALA A 65 6.47 -20.43 -6.87
CA ALA A 65 5.59 -19.54 -7.64
C ALA A 65 4.43 -18.98 -6.77
N ASP A 66 3.90 -19.79 -5.86
CA ASP A 66 2.85 -19.40 -4.92
C ASP A 66 3.11 -20.00 -3.53
N PRO A 67 3.97 -19.36 -2.71
CA PRO A 67 4.32 -19.86 -1.39
C PRO A 67 3.07 -19.98 -0.49
N SER A 68 2.87 -21.17 0.06
CA SER A 68 1.68 -21.54 0.85
C SER A 68 0.34 -21.41 0.11
N GLN A 69 0.34 -21.36 -1.23
CA GLN A 69 -0.86 -21.16 -2.06
C GLN A 69 -1.64 -19.88 -1.72
N GLN A 70 -0.96 -18.85 -1.20
CA GLN A 70 -1.60 -17.63 -0.74
C GLN A 70 -2.23 -16.83 -1.89
N PHE A 71 -1.65 -16.82 -3.10
CA PHE A 71 -2.25 -16.14 -4.25
C PHE A 71 -3.50 -16.86 -4.75
N GLN A 72 -3.45 -18.20 -4.89
CA GLN A 72 -4.63 -18.98 -5.23
C GLN A 72 -5.74 -18.80 -4.19
N TRP A 73 -5.39 -18.89 -2.90
CA TRP A 73 -6.34 -18.65 -1.81
C TRP A 73 -6.93 -17.24 -1.85
N LEU A 74 -6.12 -16.21 -2.13
CA LEU A 74 -6.59 -14.83 -2.25
C LEU A 74 -7.56 -14.68 -3.43
N ASP A 75 -7.26 -15.29 -4.57
CA ASP A 75 -8.16 -15.33 -5.74
C ASP A 75 -9.53 -15.94 -5.38
N ASP A 76 -9.52 -17.04 -4.63
CA ASP A 76 -10.74 -17.73 -4.19
C ASP A 76 -11.54 -16.89 -3.19
N VAL A 77 -10.88 -16.25 -2.22
CA VAL A 77 -11.54 -15.38 -1.23
C VAL A 77 -12.19 -14.17 -1.89
N LEU A 78 -11.49 -13.50 -2.80
CA LEU A 78 -12.03 -12.32 -3.49
C LEU A 78 -13.15 -12.70 -4.47
N SER A 79 -13.01 -13.85 -5.16
CA SER A 79 -14.08 -14.40 -5.99
C SER A 79 -15.34 -14.74 -5.17
N ASN A 80 -15.16 -15.29 -3.98
CA ASN A 80 -16.26 -15.56 -3.04
C ASN A 80 -16.91 -14.27 -2.54
N ALA A 81 -16.12 -13.25 -2.20
CA ALA A 81 -16.64 -11.95 -1.79
C ALA A 81 -17.51 -11.32 -2.90
N SER A 82 -17.06 -11.40 -4.16
CA SER A 82 -17.85 -10.95 -5.31
C SER A 82 -19.19 -11.68 -5.44
N ARG A 83 -19.20 -13.01 -5.31
CA ARG A 83 -20.45 -13.80 -5.34
C ARG A 83 -21.39 -13.48 -4.17
N ALA A 84 -20.83 -13.12 -3.02
CA ALA A 84 -21.58 -12.79 -1.80
C ALA A 84 -22.01 -11.32 -1.74
N GLY A 85 -21.56 -10.46 -2.66
CA GLY A 85 -21.78 -9.01 -2.60
C GLY A 85 -21.05 -8.33 -1.43
N GLU A 86 -19.94 -8.92 -0.97
CA GLU A 86 -19.13 -8.39 0.14
C GLU A 86 -18.00 -7.49 -0.38
N MET A 87 -17.76 -6.38 0.31
CA MET A 87 -16.57 -5.56 0.12
C MET A 87 -15.41 -6.04 1.02
N VAL A 88 -14.18 -5.76 0.59
CA VAL A 88 -12.96 -6.30 1.19
C VAL A 88 -11.96 -5.20 1.51
N TYR A 89 -11.47 -5.20 2.74
CA TYR A 89 -10.21 -4.54 3.09
C TYR A 89 -9.07 -5.56 3.06
N ILE A 90 -7.97 -5.24 2.37
CA ILE A 90 -6.77 -6.07 2.35
C ILE A 90 -5.74 -5.44 3.28
N ILE A 91 -5.18 -6.21 4.20
CA ILE A 91 -4.07 -5.78 5.04
C ILE A 91 -2.87 -6.70 4.88
N GLY A 92 -1.67 -6.14 4.96
CA GLY A 92 -0.42 -6.89 4.91
C GLY A 92 0.74 -6.08 5.50
N HIS A 93 1.90 -6.72 5.71
CA HIS A 93 3.05 -6.01 6.28
C HIS A 93 3.88 -5.32 5.20
N VAL A 94 4.55 -6.12 4.35
CA VAL A 94 5.43 -5.67 3.27
C VAL A 94 4.57 -5.29 2.04
N PRO A 95 4.65 -4.07 1.51
CA PRO A 95 3.89 -3.67 0.34
C PRO A 95 4.57 -4.11 -0.98
N PRO A 96 3.81 -4.31 -2.07
CA PRO A 96 4.33 -4.35 -3.43
C PRO A 96 4.85 -2.97 -3.87
N GLY A 97 5.55 -2.93 -5.00
CA GLY A 97 6.08 -1.72 -5.60
C GLY A 97 7.38 -1.26 -4.94
N PHE A 98 7.63 0.05 -5.02
CA PHE A 98 8.92 0.64 -4.70
C PHE A 98 8.87 1.51 -3.44
N PHE A 99 9.99 1.58 -2.74
CA PHE A 99 10.21 2.47 -1.61
C PHE A 99 10.51 3.88 -2.11
N GLU A 100 9.76 4.87 -1.62
CA GLU A 100 9.79 6.25 -2.14
C GLU A 100 11.02 7.06 -1.70
N LYS A 101 11.73 6.65 -0.65
CA LYS A 101 12.94 7.34 -0.16
C LYS A 101 14.23 6.98 -0.90
N THR A 102 14.19 6.03 -1.83
CA THR A 102 15.37 5.65 -2.60
C THR A 102 14.99 4.96 -3.90
N ARG A 103 15.77 5.19 -4.96
CA ARG A 103 15.50 4.62 -6.28
C ARG A 103 15.67 3.11 -6.32
N ASN A 104 14.85 2.46 -7.14
CA ASN A 104 14.98 1.05 -7.52
C ASN A 104 14.97 0.07 -6.33
N LYS A 105 14.38 0.47 -5.20
CA LYS A 105 14.22 -0.40 -4.04
C LYS A 105 12.81 -0.96 -3.97
N ALA A 106 12.62 -2.17 -4.46
CA ALA A 106 11.43 -2.97 -4.18
C ALA A 106 11.68 -3.96 -3.03
N TRP A 107 10.59 -4.41 -2.41
CA TRP A 107 10.63 -5.47 -1.40
C TRP A 107 10.30 -6.82 -2.02
N PHE A 108 9.19 -6.90 -2.75
CA PHE A 108 8.75 -8.14 -3.39
C PHE A 108 9.77 -8.59 -4.45
N ARG A 109 9.89 -9.90 -4.62
CA ARG A 109 10.43 -10.45 -5.87
C ARG A 109 9.50 -10.05 -7.02
N GLU A 110 10.06 -9.82 -8.20
CA GLU A 110 9.33 -9.24 -9.34
C GLU A 110 8.10 -10.08 -9.73
N ASP A 111 8.23 -11.41 -9.76
CA ASP A 111 7.12 -12.31 -10.12
C ASP A 111 5.95 -12.23 -9.11
N PHE A 112 6.25 -12.13 -7.81
CA PHE A 112 5.23 -11.93 -6.79
C PHE A 112 4.56 -10.56 -6.89
N ASN A 113 5.31 -9.52 -7.27
CA ASN A 113 4.76 -8.19 -7.50
C ASN A 113 3.79 -8.21 -8.69
N LYS A 114 4.14 -8.91 -9.77
CA LYS A 114 3.29 -9.10 -10.95
C LYS A 114 2.01 -9.89 -10.61
N GLU A 115 2.11 -10.98 -9.85
CA GLU A 115 0.93 -11.76 -9.49
C GLU A 115 0.00 -10.99 -8.55
N TYR A 116 0.54 -10.22 -7.59
CA TYR A 116 -0.26 -9.33 -6.75
C TYR A 116 -1.04 -8.31 -7.60
N LEU A 117 -0.38 -7.64 -8.54
CA LEU A 117 -1.02 -6.67 -9.44
C LEU A 117 -2.14 -7.30 -10.27
N LYS A 118 -1.93 -8.50 -10.78
CA LYS A 118 -2.95 -9.25 -11.53
C LYS A 118 -4.19 -9.54 -10.69
N LEU A 119 -4.03 -9.90 -9.41
CA LEU A 119 -5.17 -10.12 -8.52
C LEU A 119 -5.91 -8.83 -8.18
N ILE A 120 -5.19 -7.73 -7.93
CA ILE A 120 -5.83 -6.42 -7.74
C ILE A 120 -6.60 -6.03 -8.99
N HIS A 121 -6.00 -6.14 -10.18
CA HIS A 121 -6.67 -5.84 -11.44
C HIS A 121 -7.90 -6.70 -11.69
N LYS A 122 -7.85 -8.00 -11.35
CA LYS A 122 -9.00 -8.92 -11.50
C LYS A 122 -10.14 -8.59 -10.54
N HIS A 123 -9.82 -8.22 -9.30
CA HIS A 123 -10.79 -8.15 -8.18
C HIS A 123 -11.06 -6.75 -7.64
N HIS A 124 -10.51 -5.70 -8.24
CA HIS A 124 -10.60 -4.32 -7.71
C HIS A 124 -12.01 -3.88 -7.32
N ARG A 125 -13.06 -4.37 -8.01
CA ARG A 125 -14.46 -4.03 -7.73
C ARG A 125 -14.95 -4.43 -6.35
N VAL A 126 -14.34 -5.43 -5.72
CA VAL A 126 -14.68 -5.83 -4.34
C VAL A 126 -13.66 -5.34 -3.31
N ILE A 127 -12.57 -4.69 -3.74
CA ILE A 127 -11.51 -4.21 -2.84
C ILE A 127 -11.78 -2.74 -2.52
N ALA A 128 -12.24 -2.48 -1.30
CA ALA A 128 -12.57 -1.12 -0.84
C ALA A 128 -11.34 -0.33 -0.39
N GLY A 129 -10.24 -1.01 -0.03
CA GLY A 129 -9.00 -0.39 0.40
C GLY A 129 -7.92 -1.40 0.74
N GLN A 130 -6.66 -0.98 0.65
CA GLN A 130 -5.50 -1.80 1.00
C GLN A 130 -4.64 -1.06 2.04
N PHE A 131 -4.18 -1.73 3.10
CA PHE A 131 -3.48 -1.10 4.22
C PHE A 131 -2.23 -1.86 4.59
N PHE A 132 -1.09 -1.19 4.48
CA PHE A 132 0.22 -1.79 4.65
C PHE A 132 1.13 -0.92 5.52
N GLY A 133 2.26 -1.49 5.94
CA GLY A 133 3.27 -0.80 6.74
C GLY A 133 4.67 -1.03 6.17
N HIS A 134 5.56 -1.59 6.99
CA HIS A 134 6.95 -1.95 6.69
C HIS A 134 7.90 -0.77 6.44
N GLN A 135 7.47 0.25 5.70
CA GLN A 135 8.33 1.37 5.32
C GLN A 135 8.51 2.42 6.43
N HIS A 136 7.64 2.39 7.46
CA HIS A 136 7.60 3.32 8.60
C HIS A 136 7.26 4.77 8.25
N LEU A 137 7.02 5.06 6.97
CA LEU A 137 6.70 6.37 6.44
C LEU A 137 5.24 6.45 6.03
N ASP A 138 4.74 7.67 5.92
CA ASP A 138 3.41 7.95 5.42
C ASP A 138 3.40 8.07 3.89
N SER A 139 2.72 7.14 3.24
CA SER A 139 2.63 7.15 1.78
C SER A 139 1.38 6.43 1.28
N PHE A 140 1.20 6.42 -0.04
CA PHE A 140 0.15 5.63 -0.68
C PHE A 140 0.64 5.12 -2.04
N ARG A 141 -0.06 4.11 -2.59
CA ARG A 141 0.20 3.56 -3.92
C ARG A 141 -1.09 3.52 -4.73
N MET A 142 -1.02 3.98 -5.96
CA MET A 142 -2.12 3.91 -6.91
C MET A 142 -2.05 2.62 -7.72
N PHE A 143 -3.23 2.12 -8.08
CA PHE A 143 -3.40 1.00 -9.00
C PHE A 143 -4.32 1.44 -10.13
N TYR A 144 -3.93 1.13 -11.36
CA TYR A 144 -4.65 1.50 -12.57
C TYR A 144 -5.03 0.26 -13.39
N ASP A 145 -6.13 0.34 -14.13
CA ASP A 145 -6.43 -0.64 -15.17
C ASP A 145 -5.68 -0.35 -16.47
N ASP A 146 -5.83 -1.23 -17.46
CA ASP A 146 -5.23 -1.08 -18.79
C ASP A 146 -5.68 0.20 -19.53
N ALA A 147 -6.81 0.80 -19.12
CA ALA A 147 -7.32 2.07 -19.66
C ALA A 147 -6.76 3.30 -18.91
N GLY A 148 -5.96 3.11 -17.87
CA GLY A 148 -5.42 4.17 -17.03
C GLY A 148 -6.40 4.71 -15.98
N ALA A 149 -7.54 4.05 -15.77
CA ALA A 149 -8.50 4.44 -14.74
C ALA A 149 -8.00 4.01 -13.35
N PRO A 150 -8.08 4.88 -12.32
CA PRO A 150 -7.70 4.50 -10.95
C PRO A 150 -8.69 3.48 -10.40
N ILE A 151 -8.22 2.25 -10.16
CA ILE A 151 -9.06 1.12 -9.73
C ILE A 151 -8.91 0.77 -8.25
N SER A 152 -7.80 1.11 -7.62
CA SER A 152 -7.58 0.87 -6.19
C SER A 152 -6.51 1.81 -5.64
N VAL A 153 -6.47 1.93 -4.32
CA VAL A 153 -5.43 2.66 -3.58
C VAL A 153 -4.99 1.84 -2.37
N MET A 154 -3.69 1.86 -2.11
CA MET A 154 -3.07 1.30 -0.92
C MET A 154 -2.51 2.41 -0.05
N PHE A 155 -2.85 2.40 1.23
CA PHE A 155 -2.32 3.32 2.23
C PHE A 155 -1.17 2.65 2.98
N LEU A 156 -0.02 3.33 3.03
CA LEU A 156 1.15 2.92 3.79
C LEU A 156 1.19 3.76 5.06
N THR A 157 0.90 3.13 6.19
CA THR A 157 0.83 3.82 7.48
C THR A 157 2.23 3.97 8.08
N PRO A 158 2.54 5.10 8.72
CA PRO A 158 3.82 5.27 9.39
C PRO A 158 3.98 4.32 10.59
N GLY A 159 5.23 4.17 11.04
CA GLY A 159 5.57 3.37 12.20
C GLY A 159 5.46 4.16 13.51
N VAL A 160 5.16 3.45 14.61
CA VAL A 160 5.32 4.00 15.96
C VAL A 160 6.80 4.14 16.31
N THR A 161 7.66 3.24 15.81
CA THR A 161 9.10 3.34 16.06
C THR A 161 9.70 4.51 15.28
N PRO A 162 10.50 5.39 15.92
CA PRO A 162 11.21 6.49 15.27
C PRO A 162 12.57 6.06 14.71
N TRP A 163 12.82 4.74 14.64
CA TRP A 163 14.13 4.21 14.28
C TRP A 163 14.62 4.76 12.93
N LYS A 164 15.82 5.34 12.94
CA LYS A 164 16.49 5.86 11.75
C LYS A 164 16.99 4.70 10.90
N THR A 165 16.52 4.61 9.67
CA THR A 165 16.88 3.49 8.79
C THR A 165 18.37 3.41 8.49
N THR A 166 18.89 2.17 8.48
CA THR A 166 20.26 1.84 8.07
C THR A 166 20.35 1.46 6.60
N LEU A 167 19.25 1.58 5.84
CA LEU A 167 19.25 1.28 4.41
C LEU A 167 20.21 2.22 3.66
N ALA A 168 21.16 1.63 2.94
CA ALA A 168 22.15 2.37 2.17
C ALA A 168 21.47 3.31 1.16
N GLY A 169 21.96 4.55 1.09
CA GLY A 169 21.44 5.58 0.19
C GLY A 169 20.29 6.41 0.78
N VAL A 170 19.72 6.06 1.93
CA VAL A 170 18.73 6.88 2.61
C VAL A 170 19.41 7.80 3.63
N VAL A 171 19.30 9.11 3.41
CA VAL A 171 19.82 10.13 4.33
C VAL A 171 18.69 10.59 5.25
N ASN A 172 18.99 10.65 6.56
CA ASN A 172 18.06 11.08 7.61
C ASN A 172 16.69 10.37 7.61
N GLY A 173 16.67 9.06 7.30
CA GLY A 173 15.43 8.27 7.21
C GLY A 173 14.85 7.83 8.55
N ALA A 174 14.68 8.77 9.49
CA ALA A 174 13.85 8.57 10.68
C ALA A 174 12.46 9.20 10.46
N ASN A 175 11.57 8.97 11.40
CA ASN A 175 10.22 9.51 11.45
C ASN A 175 9.84 9.81 12.90
N ASN A 176 8.86 10.68 13.13
CA ASN A 176 8.20 10.69 14.44
C ASN A 176 7.31 9.45 14.58
N PRO A 177 7.03 9.00 15.81
CA PRO A 177 5.99 7.99 16.06
C PRO A 177 4.63 8.44 15.49
N GLY A 178 4.03 7.61 14.64
CA GLY A 178 2.74 7.87 14.01
C GLY A 178 1.71 6.76 14.29
N ILE A 179 0.45 7.15 14.43
CA ILE A 179 -0.73 6.26 14.42
C ILE A 179 -1.78 6.83 13.47
N ARG A 180 -2.66 5.98 12.94
CA ARG A 180 -3.62 6.36 11.91
C ARG A 180 -5.02 5.82 12.20
N MET A 181 -6.02 6.66 11.96
CA MET A 181 -7.43 6.31 12.06
C MET A 181 -8.11 6.57 10.71
N PHE A 182 -8.89 5.60 10.25
CA PHE A 182 -9.71 5.74 9.04
C PHE A 182 -11.18 5.93 9.40
N GLU A 183 -11.84 6.82 8.67
CA GLU A 183 -13.28 7.00 8.68
C GLU A 183 -13.85 6.32 7.44
N TYR A 184 -14.89 5.51 7.60
CA TYR A 184 -15.47 4.74 6.50
C TYR A 184 -16.98 4.57 6.66
N ASP A 185 -17.65 4.38 5.53
CA ASP A 185 -19.07 4.02 5.52
C ASP A 185 -19.24 2.53 5.84
N GLN A 186 -19.97 2.23 6.91
CA GLN A 186 -20.09 0.87 7.42
C GLN A 186 -20.87 -0.08 6.51
N SER A 187 -21.64 0.46 5.54
CA SER A 187 -22.45 -0.34 4.62
C SER A 187 -21.71 -0.68 3.33
N THR A 188 -20.83 0.21 2.87
CA THR A 188 -20.12 0.09 1.58
C THR A 188 -18.62 -0.15 1.74
N LEU A 189 -18.08 0.01 2.95
CA LEU A 189 -16.65 0.10 3.23
C LEU A 189 -15.93 1.20 2.45
N SER A 190 -16.65 2.17 1.89
CA SER A 190 -16.01 3.30 1.21
C SER A 190 -15.27 4.17 2.22
N LEU A 191 -13.98 4.40 1.96
CA LEU A 191 -13.11 5.22 2.81
C LEU A 191 -13.48 6.69 2.64
N LYS A 192 -13.92 7.31 3.73
CA LYS A 192 -14.37 8.71 3.79
C LYS A 192 -13.23 9.64 4.15
N ASP A 193 -12.38 9.25 5.08
CA ASP A 193 -11.25 10.08 5.47
C ASP A 193 -10.20 9.28 6.23
N MET A 194 -9.10 9.94 6.54
CA MET A 194 -7.99 9.41 7.31
C MET A 194 -7.36 10.54 8.13
N VAL A 195 -7.16 10.29 9.42
CA VAL A 195 -6.42 11.19 10.32
C VAL A 195 -5.17 10.49 10.79
N THR A 196 -4.01 11.12 10.54
CA THR A 196 -2.74 10.71 11.14
C THR A 196 -2.54 11.52 12.42
N TYR A 197 -2.20 10.83 13.50
CA TYR A 197 -1.74 11.44 14.74
C TYR A 197 -0.27 11.12 14.92
N PHE A 198 0.46 12.04 15.53
CA PHE A 198 1.87 11.85 15.78
C PHE A 198 2.27 12.31 17.17
N LEU A 199 3.44 11.85 17.60
CA LEU A 199 4.12 12.32 18.78
C LEU A 199 5.39 13.05 18.34
N ASN A 200 5.48 14.37 18.56
CA ASN A 200 6.75 15.07 18.38
C ASN A 200 7.75 14.55 19.42
N LEU A 201 8.65 13.66 19.00
CA LEU A 201 9.49 12.91 19.93
C LEU A 201 10.50 13.80 20.65
N SER A 202 11.08 14.77 19.93
CA SER A 202 12.02 15.74 20.52
C SER A 202 11.34 16.55 21.61
N GLN A 203 10.16 17.10 21.33
CA GLN A 203 9.37 17.85 22.31
C GLN A 203 8.94 16.98 23.50
N ALA A 204 8.50 15.74 23.25
CA ALA A 204 8.09 14.82 24.30
C ALA A 204 9.24 14.47 25.26
N ASN A 205 10.45 14.28 24.72
CA ASN A 205 11.64 14.01 25.53
C ASN A 205 12.09 15.22 26.35
N GLU A 206 12.04 16.43 25.77
CA GLU A 206 12.37 17.67 26.49
C GLU A 206 11.39 17.94 27.64
N GLN A 207 10.10 17.65 27.44
CA GLN A 207 9.05 17.90 28.44
C GLN A 207 8.85 16.73 29.42
N GLY A 208 9.41 15.55 29.13
CA GLY A 208 9.21 14.33 29.91
C GLY A 208 7.77 13.80 29.92
N THR A 209 6.89 14.28 29.03
CA THR A 209 5.48 13.87 28.94
C THR A 209 5.08 13.70 27.48
N PRO A 210 4.72 12.49 27.02
CA PRO A 210 4.27 12.29 25.65
C PRO A 210 2.84 12.81 25.46
N ARG A 211 2.63 13.64 24.43
CA ARG A 211 1.31 14.10 24.00
C ARG A 211 1.15 13.84 22.51
N TRP A 212 0.19 12.99 22.16
CA TRP A 212 -0.16 12.74 20.77
C TRP A 212 -1.09 13.84 20.27
N GLU A 213 -0.85 14.32 19.06
CA GLU A 213 -1.62 15.39 18.44
C GLU A 213 -1.98 15.00 16.99
N PRO A 214 -3.10 15.51 16.44
CA PRO A 214 -3.41 15.30 15.03
C PRO A 214 -2.35 15.97 14.17
N GLU A 215 -1.75 15.21 13.25
CA GLU A 215 -0.83 15.75 12.24
C GLU A 215 -1.61 16.36 11.09
N TYR A 216 -2.49 15.57 10.46
CA TYR A 216 -3.35 16.04 9.39
C TYR A 216 -4.56 15.13 9.18
N ARG A 217 -5.59 15.72 8.57
CA ARG A 217 -6.74 15.05 7.96
C ARG A 217 -6.55 15.03 6.43
N LEU A 218 -6.72 13.87 5.80
CA LEU A 218 -6.42 13.65 4.38
C LEU A 218 -7.22 14.56 3.45
N THR A 219 -8.52 14.64 3.67
CA THR A 219 -9.44 15.46 2.85
C THR A 219 -9.06 16.93 2.87
N GLU A 220 -8.68 17.46 4.03
CA GLU A 220 -8.21 18.84 4.22
C GLU A 220 -6.83 19.05 3.59
N ALA A 221 -5.86 18.17 3.89
CA ALA A 221 -4.48 18.28 3.44
C ALA A 221 -4.36 18.31 1.91
N TYR A 222 -5.17 17.51 1.22
CA TYR A 222 -5.11 17.38 -0.23
C TYR A 222 -6.29 18.01 -0.95
N GLY A 223 -7.27 18.57 -0.25
CA GLY A 223 -8.45 19.23 -0.80
C GLY A 223 -9.31 18.30 -1.65
N VAL A 224 -9.54 17.08 -1.17
CA VAL A 224 -10.29 16.01 -1.84
C VAL A 224 -11.50 15.60 -0.98
N PRO A 225 -12.60 15.11 -1.59
CA PRO A 225 -13.84 14.88 -0.86
C PRO A 225 -13.83 13.60 -0.02
N ASP A 226 -12.98 12.63 -0.34
CA ASP A 226 -12.87 11.36 0.38
C ASP A 226 -11.48 10.71 0.21
N ALA A 227 -11.30 9.49 0.74
CA ALA A 227 -10.08 8.70 0.62
C ALA A 227 -10.19 7.57 -0.43
N GLY A 228 -11.10 7.70 -1.41
CA GLY A 228 -11.26 6.75 -2.50
C GLY A 228 -10.18 6.88 -3.59
N ALA A 229 -10.09 5.89 -4.48
CA ALA A 229 -9.08 5.85 -5.55
C ALA A 229 -9.13 7.08 -6.48
N GLY A 230 -10.32 7.61 -6.79
CA GLY A 230 -10.48 8.84 -7.59
C GLY A 230 -9.90 10.07 -6.89
N SER A 231 -10.21 10.25 -5.60
CA SER A 231 -9.66 11.32 -4.77
C SER A 231 -8.15 11.21 -4.61
N MET A 232 -7.63 10.01 -4.39
CA MET A 232 -6.19 9.79 -4.23
C MET A 232 -5.41 9.95 -5.55
N HIS A 233 -6.03 9.65 -6.69
CA HIS A 233 -5.48 10.03 -8.00
C HIS A 233 -5.40 11.56 -8.17
N ALA A 234 -6.43 12.30 -7.75
CA ALA A 234 -6.40 13.76 -7.77
C ALA A 234 -5.35 14.33 -6.81
N ALA A 235 -5.19 13.74 -5.62
CA ALA A 235 -4.14 14.10 -4.66
C ALA A 235 -2.75 13.87 -5.27
N LEU A 236 -2.49 12.71 -5.89
CA LEU A 236 -1.25 12.42 -6.61
C LEU A 236 -0.99 13.43 -7.74
N GLY A 237 -2.02 13.80 -8.50
CA GLY A 237 -1.92 14.84 -9.53
C GLY A 237 -1.42 16.16 -8.95
N ARG A 238 -1.99 16.60 -7.82
CA ARG A 238 -1.58 17.83 -7.12
C ARG A 238 -0.17 17.72 -6.54
N ILE A 239 0.20 16.60 -5.92
CA ILE A 239 1.56 16.34 -5.43
C ILE A 239 2.56 16.43 -6.59
N ALA A 240 2.21 15.89 -7.76
CA ALA A 240 3.11 15.88 -8.90
C ALA A 240 3.31 17.26 -9.54
N SER A 241 2.30 18.15 -9.50
CA SER A 241 2.29 19.42 -10.24
C SER A 241 2.42 20.68 -9.38
N ASN A 242 2.20 20.61 -8.06
CA ASN A 242 2.22 21.75 -7.16
C ASN A 242 3.27 21.57 -6.06
N LYS A 243 4.26 22.48 -6.00
CA LYS A 243 5.38 22.42 -5.06
C LYS A 243 4.97 22.50 -3.59
N ASP A 244 3.93 23.26 -3.26
CA ASP A 244 3.48 23.40 -1.86
C ASP A 244 2.76 22.13 -1.40
N VAL A 245 2.00 21.49 -2.30
CA VAL A 245 1.34 20.21 -2.01
C VAL A 245 2.36 19.07 -1.94
N LEU A 246 3.38 19.09 -2.82
CA LEU A 246 4.52 18.18 -2.75
C LEU A 246 5.24 18.31 -1.41
N GLN A 247 5.57 19.54 -1.00
CA GLN A 247 6.29 19.78 0.24
C GLN A 247 5.46 19.32 1.44
N ARG A 248 4.16 19.62 1.47
CA ARG A 248 3.25 19.12 2.51
C ARG A 248 3.23 17.60 2.60
N TYR A 249 3.09 16.92 1.46
CA TYR A 249 3.16 15.46 1.41
C TYR A 249 4.51 14.93 1.91
N TYR A 250 5.61 15.59 1.54
CA TYR A 250 6.96 15.19 1.94
C TYR A 250 7.21 15.40 3.44
N ASP A 251 6.69 16.49 4.03
CA ASP A 251 6.74 16.73 5.47
C ASP A 251 5.97 15.63 6.21
N TYR A 252 4.78 15.27 5.75
CA TYR A 252 4.00 14.17 6.34
C TYR A 252 4.63 12.80 6.11
N ASN A 253 5.39 12.61 5.03
CA ASN A 253 6.03 11.32 4.75
C ASN A 253 6.94 10.85 5.90
N SER A 254 7.69 11.76 6.52
CA SER A 254 8.50 11.48 7.71
C SER A 254 7.75 11.70 9.03
N VAL A 255 6.43 11.87 8.98
CA VAL A 255 5.59 12.21 10.14
C VAL A 255 6.05 13.53 10.77
N SER A 256 6.27 14.55 9.93
CA SER A 256 6.75 15.87 10.34
C SER A 256 8.10 15.85 11.07
N TYR A 257 8.93 14.83 10.82
CA TYR A 257 10.28 14.74 11.35
C TYR A 257 11.24 15.57 10.49
N GLU A 258 11.83 16.61 11.11
CA GLU A 258 12.87 17.48 10.55
C GLU A 258 12.61 17.90 9.09
N PRO A 259 11.60 18.76 8.82
CA PRO A 259 11.20 19.15 7.46
C PRO A 259 12.39 19.61 6.61
N GLN A 260 12.56 19.00 5.44
CA GLN A 260 13.57 19.38 4.45
C GLN A 260 12.90 19.67 3.11
N PRO A 261 13.44 20.57 2.28
CA PRO A 261 12.91 20.81 0.93
C PRO A 261 12.97 19.53 0.07
N CYS A 262 11.87 19.19 -0.60
CA CYS A 262 11.85 18.15 -1.64
C CYS A 262 12.19 18.78 -3.00
N ASP A 263 13.39 18.51 -3.50
CA ASP A 263 13.84 18.96 -4.82
C ASP A 263 13.24 18.13 -5.96
N GLU A 264 13.68 18.39 -7.20
CA GLU A 264 13.16 17.67 -8.36
C GLU A 264 13.53 16.17 -8.33
N ALA A 265 14.70 15.80 -7.81
CA ALA A 265 15.10 14.40 -7.70
C ALA A 265 14.21 13.66 -6.70
N CYS A 266 13.98 14.27 -5.53
CA CYS A 266 13.02 13.81 -4.52
C CYS A 266 11.60 13.69 -5.11
N ARG A 267 11.12 14.72 -5.84
CA ARG A 267 9.80 14.72 -6.47
C ARG A 267 9.62 13.51 -7.38
N VAL A 268 10.60 13.22 -8.24
CA VAL A 268 10.56 12.09 -9.18
C VAL A 268 10.51 10.76 -8.44
N GLU A 269 11.33 10.59 -7.40
CA GLU A 269 11.36 9.36 -6.60
C GLU A 269 10.02 9.06 -5.95
N HIS A 270 9.44 10.08 -5.30
CA HIS A 270 8.14 9.96 -4.67
C HIS A 270 7.02 9.76 -5.69
N VAL A 271 6.88 10.65 -6.68
CA VAL A 271 5.78 10.57 -7.66
C VAL A 271 5.79 9.24 -8.40
N CYS A 272 6.95 8.74 -8.81
CA CYS A 272 7.02 7.44 -9.49
C CYS A 272 6.69 6.28 -8.57
N ALA A 273 7.13 6.29 -7.30
CA ALA A 273 6.74 5.25 -6.34
C ALA A 273 5.24 5.28 -6.02
N LEU A 274 4.64 6.47 -5.89
CA LEU A 274 3.21 6.63 -5.62
C LEU A 274 2.35 6.13 -6.80
N ARG A 275 2.81 6.37 -8.03
CA ARG A 275 2.07 6.08 -9.25
C ARG A 275 2.26 4.63 -9.72
N GLU A 276 3.49 4.14 -9.73
CA GLU A 276 3.88 2.93 -10.45
C GLU A 276 4.32 1.81 -9.50
N VAL A 277 3.44 0.82 -9.34
CA VAL A 277 3.74 -0.41 -8.58
C VAL A 277 4.42 -1.47 -9.45
N ALA A 278 4.18 -1.44 -10.78
CA ALA A 278 4.81 -2.35 -11.73
C ALA A 278 6.27 -1.94 -12.00
N PHE A 279 7.16 -2.93 -12.09
CA PHE A 279 8.61 -2.68 -12.19
C PHE A 279 8.99 -1.91 -13.45
N ASP A 280 8.50 -2.34 -14.61
CA ASP A 280 8.80 -1.69 -15.88
C ASP A 280 8.23 -0.27 -15.97
N ALA A 281 7.02 -0.06 -15.43
CA ALA A 281 6.36 1.24 -15.42
C ALA A 281 7.08 2.23 -14.48
N TYR A 282 7.51 1.77 -13.30
CA TYR A 282 8.33 2.58 -12.38
C TYR A 282 9.66 2.99 -13.04
N ALA A 283 10.34 2.04 -13.67
CA ALA A 283 11.59 2.32 -14.37
C ALA A 283 11.39 3.30 -15.53
N ALA A 284 10.26 3.23 -16.25
CA ALA A 284 9.89 4.20 -17.27
C ALA A 284 9.61 5.59 -16.69
N CYS A 285 8.86 5.67 -15.59
CA CYS A 285 8.57 6.93 -14.90
C CYS A 285 9.85 7.64 -14.43
N LEU A 286 10.84 6.90 -13.91
CA LEU A 286 12.12 7.52 -13.51
C LEU A 286 12.90 8.13 -14.68
N ARG A 287 12.67 7.66 -15.91
CA ARG A 287 13.29 8.22 -17.12
C ARG A 287 12.52 9.41 -17.69
N ASP A 288 11.18 9.35 -17.63
CA ASP A 288 10.29 10.42 -18.09
C ASP A 288 9.15 10.65 -17.08
N PRO A 289 9.37 11.53 -16.07
CA PRO A 289 8.41 11.77 -15.01
C PRO A 289 7.18 12.59 -15.45
N GLY A 290 7.22 13.18 -16.64
CA GLY A 290 6.21 14.11 -17.16
C GLY A 290 5.06 13.43 -17.91
N VAL A 291 5.23 12.17 -18.34
CA VAL A 291 4.23 11.44 -19.11
C VAL A 291 3.45 10.51 -18.19
N ALA A 292 2.20 10.88 -17.88
CA ALA A 292 1.22 9.89 -17.47
C ALA A 292 1.01 8.96 -18.67
N HIS A 293 1.38 7.69 -18.55
CA HIS A 293 1.22 6.73 -19.64
C HIS A 293 -0.27 6.51 -19.87
N ALA A 294 -0.84 7.23 -20.84
CA ALA A 294 -2.10 6.87 -21.44
C ALA A 294 -1.95 5.51 -22.15
N PRO A 295 -3.00 4.69 -22.23
CA PRO A 295 -2.95 3.40 -22.90
C PRO A 295 -2.47 3.53 -24.34
N CYS A 296 -1.97 2.42 -24.89
CA CYS A 296 -1.51 2.24 -26.26
C CYS A 296 -2.59 2.59 -27.32
N LEU A 297 -2.92 3.88 -27.47
CA LEU A 297 -3.70 4.44 -28.58
C LEU A 297 -2.90 4.42 -29.89
N ALA A 298 -1.60 4.10 -29.83
CA ALA A 298 -0.74 3.92 -30.99
C ALA A 298 -1.20 2.78 -31.91
N LEU A 299 -1.93 1.78 -31.41
CA LEU A 299 -2.49 0.71 -32.25
C LEU A 299 -3.83 1.07 -32.91
N LEU A 300 -4.61 2.00 -32.34
CA LEU A 300 -5.88 2.45 -32.94
C LEU A 300 -5.66 3.46 -34.08
N LEU A 301 -4.65 4.34 -33.97
CA LEU A 301 -4.29 5.25 -35.05
C LEU A 301 -3.67 4.51 -36.26
N ALA A 302 -2.90 3.44 -36.03
CA ALA A 302 -2.39 2.58 -37.10
C ALA A 302 -3.52 1.81 -37.81
N ALA A 303 -4.53 1.33 -37.07
CA ALA A 303 -5.70 0.65 -37.65
C ALA A 303 -6.59 1.61 -38.47
N LEU A 304 -6.79 2.85 -38.00
CA LEU A 304 -7.60 3.87 -38.71
C LEU A 304 -6.91 4.39 -39.99
N LEU A 305 -5.57 4.47 -39.99
CA LEU A 305 -4.80 4.83 -41.19
C LEU A 305 -4.75 3.67 -42.20
N GLY A 306 -4.71 2.42 -41.74
CA GLY A 306 -4.82 1.23 -42.60
C GLY A 306 -6.19 1.10 -43.28
N LEU A 307 -7.29 1.38 -42.56
CA LEU A 307 -8.64 1.35 -43.10
C LEU A 307 -8.92 2.46 -44.13
N ARG A 308 -8.32 3.66 -43.98
CA ARG A 308 -8.39 4.71 -45.01
C ARG A 308 -7.65 4.35 -46.29
N ALA A 309 -6.53 3.62 -46.21
CA ALA A 309 -5.77 3.19 -47.39
C ALA A 309 -6.49 2.09 -48.20
N LEU A 310 -7.37 1.30 -47.55
CA LEU A 310 -8.20 0.27 -48.20
C LEU A 310 -9.48 0.84 -48.85
N LEU A 311 -10.04 1.92 -48.30
CA LEU A 311 -11.26 2.56 -48.83
C LEU A 311 -10.99 3.53 -50.00
N LEU A 312 -9.73 3.91 -50.26
CA LEU A 312 -9.33 4.73 -51.40
C LEU A 312 -8.90 3.92 -52.64
N ARG A 313 -9.10 2.59 -52.61
CA ARG A 313 -8.77 1.66 -53.71
C ARG A 313 -9.99 1.00 -54.36
N TRP A 314 -11.19 1.56 -54.16
CA TRP A 314 -12.41 1.18 -54.85
C TRP A 314 -13.07 2.41 -55.46
#